data_AF-E4NDZ3-F1
#
_entry.id   AF-E4NDZ3-F1
#
_cell.length_a   1.000
_cell.length_b   1.000
_cell.length_c   1.000
_cell.angle_alpha   90.00
_cell.angle_beta   90.00
_cell.angle_gamma   90.00
#
_symmetry.space_group_name_H-M   'P 1'
#
loop_
_entity.id
_entity.type
_entity.pdbx_description
1 polymer ?
#
loop_
_entity_poly.entity_id
_entity_poly.type
_entity_poly.pdbx_seq_one_letter_code
_entity_poly.pdbx_strand_id
1 'polypeptide(L)'
;MKALNQWVPTGRRVVEDLSAVDLAVYAAVAATPTPTLDERLRQLSTAANHSKISIALACGLALVPGRPRRAAAVGLASVAVASATANLLGKSLARRKRPDREAGKVPQARFVPMPESASFPSGHTASAFAFAAGVASVLPWAAAPLGLLATSVGYSRVHTGVHYPGDVIAGALLGTVAGSVVAGVDEWWPGR
;
A
#
# COMPACT_ATOMS: atom_id res chain seq x y z
N MET A 1 10.64 38.64 -3.74
CA MET A 1 10.73 37.69 -4.89
C MET A 1 12.02 36.87 -4.97
N LYS A 2 13.19 37.31 -4.45
CA LYS A 2 14.42 36.49 -4.45
C LYS A 2 14.34 35.21 -3.60
N ALA A 3 13.59 35.24 -2.49
CA ALA A 3 13.48 34.09 -1.58
C ALA A 3 12.75 32.89 -2.21
N LEU A 4 11.70 33.08 -3.01
CA LEU A 4 10.98 31.96 -3.66
C LEU A 4 11.83 31.25 -4.72
N ASN A 5 12.75 31.98 -5.37
CA ASN A 5 13.56 31.44 -6.47
C ASN A 5 14.74 30.55 -6.01
N GLN A 6 15.09 30.57 -4.72
CA GLN A 6 16.08 29.65 -4.10
C GLN A 6 15.43 28.37 -3.54
N TRP A 7 14.14 28.43 -3.17
CA TRP A 7 13.39 27.24 -2.71
C TRP A 7 13.02 26.29 -3.85
N VAL A 8 12.71 26.81 -5.05
CA VAL A 8 12.35 25.98 -6.21
C VAL A 8 13.52 25.08 -6.69
N PRO A 9 14.77 25.56 -6.83
CA PRO A 9 15.92 24.72 -7.14
C PRO A 9 16.22 23.70 -6.05
N THR A 10 16.08 24.10 -4.78
CA THR A 10 16.35 23.22 -3.63
C THR A 10 15.32 22.09 -3.55
N GLY A 11 14.03 22.40 -3.70
CA GLY A 11 12.97 21.40 -3.72
C GLY A 11 13.09 20.42 -4.89
N ARG A 12 13.51 20.91 -6.07
CA ARG A 12 13.76 20.04 -7.23
C ARG A 12 14.91 19.05 -6.97
N ARG A 13 16.00 19.50 -6.38
CA ARG A 13 17.14 18.64 -6.00
C ARG A 13 16.73 17.57 -4.99
N VAL A 14 15.96 17.94 -3.96
CA VAL A 14 15.46 16.97 -2.97
C VAL A 14 14.58 15.90 -3.62
N VAL A 15 13.71 16.27 -4.56
CA VAL A 15 12.88 15.29 -5.30
C VAL A 15 13.74 14.39 -6.19
N GLU A 16 14.78 14.93 -6.80
CA GLU A 16 15.76 14.17 -7.60
C GLU A 16 16.54 13.18 -6.71
N ASP A 17 17.02 13.61 -5.55
CA ASP A 17 17.73 12.77 -4.57
C ASP A 17 16.82 11.64 -4.05
N LEU A 18 15.58 11.96 -3.66
CA LEU A 18 14.60 10.96 -3.23
C LEU A 18 14.29 9.96 -4.35
N SER A 19 14.18 10.42 -5.59
CA SER A 19 13.95 9.55 -6.74
C SER A 19 15.14 8.62 -7.00
N ALA A 20 16.36 9.12 -6.81
CA ALA A 20 17.59 8.34 -6.95
C ALA A 20 17.68 7.25 -5.86
N VAL A 21 17.37 7.60 -4.61
CA VAL A 21 17.30 6.61 -3.51
C VAL A 21 16.23 5.56 -3.78
N ASP A 22 15.04 5.96 -4.23
CA ASP A 22 13.93 5.05 -4.53
C ASP A 22 14.31 4.05 -5.63
N LEU A 23 14.99 4.54 -6.67
CA LEU A 23 15.53 3.71 -7.74
C LEU A 23 16.65 2.77 -7.25
N ALA A 24 17.56 3.25 -6.40
CA ALA A 24 18.65 2.45 -5.87
C ALA A 24 18.16 1.29 -5.00
N VAL A 25 17.17 1.56 -4.13
CA VAL A 25 16.54 0.51 -3.30
C VAL A 25 15.80 -0.49 -4.18
N TYR A 26 15.04 -0.02 -5.17
CA TYR A 26 14.39 -0.90 -6.14
C TYR A 26 15.40 -1.79 -6.88
N ALA A 27 16.49 -1.21 -7.39
CA ALA A 27 17.52 -1.93 -8.12
C ALA A 27 18.22 -2.98 -7.24
N ALA A 28 18.48 -2.66 -5.98
CA ALA A 28 19.04 -3.61 -5.02
C ALA A 28 18.11 -4.82 -4.79
N VAL A 29 16.81 -4.57 -4.61
CA VAL A 29 15.81 -5.66 -4.48
C VAL A 29 15.72 -6.50 -5.76
N ALA A 30 15.72 -5.84 -6.93
CA ALA A 30 15.67 -6.51 -8.22
C ALA A 30 16.89 -7.41 -8.47
N ALA A 31 18.09 -6.92 -8.14
CA ALA A 31 19.35 -7.63 -8.37
C ALA A 31 19.62 -8.76 -7.37
N THR A 32 18.97 -8.77 -6.20
CA THR A 32 19.23 -9.77 -5.14
C THR A 32 18.52 -11.09 -5.45
N PRO A 33 19.23 -12.23 -5.63
CA PRO A 33 18.61 -13.54 -5.86
C PRO A 33 17.91 -14.06 -4.60
N THR A 34 16.63 -14.39 -4.69
CA THR A 34 15.84 -14.92 -3.56
C THR A 34 14.85 -16.01 -4.01
N PRO A 35 15.35 -17.10 -4.64
CA PRO A 35 14.52 -18.11 -5.29
C PRO A 35 13.51 -18.79 -4.34
N THR A 36 13.85 -18.88 -3.05
CA THR A 36 12.98 -19.45 -2.01
C THR A 36 11.78 -18.56 -1.67
N LEU A 37 11.89 -17.25 -1.88
CA LEU A 37 10.86 -16.26 -1.56
C LEU A 37 10.02 -15.88 -2.79
N ASP A 38 10.60 -16.00 -3.99
CA ASP A 38 10.00 -15.53 -5.24
C ASP A 38 8.58 -16.02 -5.46
N GLU A 39 8.35 -17.33 -5.34
CA GLU A 39 7.03 -17.91 -5.57
C GLU A 39 6.02 -17.48 -4.50
N ARG A 40 6.44 -17.44 -3.22
CA ARG A 40 5.55 -17.05 -2.11
C ARG A 40 5.16 -15.58 -2.19
N LEU A 41 6.10 -14.70 -2.55
CA LEU A 41 5.84 -13.27 -2.71
C LEU A 41 5.00 -12.98 -3.96
N ARG A 42 5.20 -13.75 -5.04
CA ARG A 42 4.34 -13.68 -6.23
C ARG A 42 2.91 -14.11 -5.92
N GLN A 43 2.73 -15.21 -5.18
CA GLN A 43 1.44 -15.67 -4.69
C GLN A 43 0.78 -14.62 -3.79
N LEU A 44 1.53 -14.05 -2.84
CA LEU A 44 1.04 -12.99 -1.95
C LEU A 44 0.58 -11.75 -2.72
N SER A 45 1.38 -11.28 -3.69
CA SER A 45 1.03 -10.15 -4.56
C SER A 45 -0.24 -10.43 -5.36
N THR A 46 -0.40 -11.66 -5.84
CA THR A 46 -1.59 -12.08 -6.60
C THR A 46 -2.82 -12.18 -5.70
N ALA A 47 -2.67 -12.70 -4.49
CA ALA A 47 -3.74 -12.79 -3.49
C ALA A 47 -4.17 -11.40 -3.00
N ALA A 48 -3.25 -10.44 -2.94
CA ALA A 48 -3.57 -9.07 -2.57
C ALA A 48 -4.44 -8.35 -3.61
N ASN A 49 -4.52 -8.84 -4.85
CA ASN A 49 -5.32 -8.22 -5.91
C ASN A 49 -6.80 -8.12 -5.51
N HIS A 50 -7.43 -6.99 -5.84
CA HIS A 50 -8.83 -6.69 -5.52
C HIS A 50 -9.18 -6.78 -4.03
N SER A 51 -8.20 -6.55 -3.15
CA SER A 51 -8.38 -6.61 -1.69
C SER A 51 -8.90 -7.96 -1.17
N LYS A 52 -8.69 -9.07 -1.89
CA LYS A 52 -9.20 -10.40 -1.52
C LYS A 52 -8.75 -10.83 -0.13
N ILE A 53 -7.49 -10.55 0.25
CA ILE A 53 -6.97 -10.84 1.60
C ILE A 53 -7.81 -10.13 2.67
N SER A 54 -8.01 -8.81 2.52
CA SER A 54 -8.79 -8.02 3.46
C SER A 54 -10.25 -8.49 3.54
N ILE A 55 -10.86 -8.81 2.39
CA ILE A 55 -12.24 -9.33 2.33
C ILE A 55 -12.35 -10.67 3.04
N ALA A 56 -11.43 -11.61 2.79
CA ALA A 56 -11.44 -12.92 3.45
C ALA A 56 -11.30 -12.80 4.97
N LEU A 57 -10.39 -11.94 5.45
CA LEU A 57 -10.22 -11.67 6.88
C LEU A 57 -11.47 -11.00 7.47
N ALA A 58 -12.07 -10.06 6.76
CA ALA A 58 -13.31 -9.42 7.19
C ALA A 58 -14.47 -10.43 7.29
N CYS A 59 -14.61 -11.34 6.32
CA CYS A 59 -15.59 -12.42 6.36
C CYS A 59 -15.39 -13.29 7.61
N GLY A 60 -14.16 -13.71 7.92
CA GLY A 60 -13.85 -14.48 9.12
C GLY A 60 -14.21 -13.75 10.41
N LEU A 61 -13.86 -12.46 10.50
CA LEU A 61 -14.22 -11.61 11.65
C LEU A 61 -15.74 -11.39 11.78
N ALA A 62 -16.47 -11.30 10.66
CA ALA A 62 -17.91 -11.07 10.64
C ALA A 62 -18.75 -12.25 11.19
N LEU A 63 -18.19 -13.46 11.18
CA LEU A 63 -18.83 -14.65 11.75
C LEU A 63 -19.03 -14.55 13.27
N VAL A 64 -18.17 -13.80 13.97
CA VAL A 64 -18.24 -13.63 15.42
C VAL A 64 -18.98 -12.33 15.76
N PRO A 65 -20.14 -12.38 16.44
CA PRO A 65 -20.89 -11.17 16.83
C PRO A 65 -20.09 -10.23 17.74
N GLY A 66 -20.53 -8.97 17.80
CA GLY A 66 -19.92 -7.96 18.68
C GLY A 66 -18.69 -7.30 18.05
N ARG A 67 -17.61 -7.19 18.85
CA ARG A 67 -16.40 -6.45 18.45
C ARG A 67 -15.77 -6.95 17.14
N PRO A 68 -15.64 -8.26 16.87
CA PRO A 68 -15.04 -8.73 15.62
C PRO A 68 -15.83 -8.34 14.37
N ARG A 69 -17.16 -8.49 14.39
CA ARG A 69 -18.03 -8.05 13.29
C ARG A 69 -17.95 -6.54 13.05
N ARG A 70 -17.89 -5.73 14.11
CA ARG A 70 -17.65 -4.28 13.98
C ARG A 70 -16.28 -3.99 13.36
N ALA A 71 -15.23 -4.70 13.81
CA ALA A 71 -13.89 -4.55 13.24
C ALA A 71 -13.86 -4.87 11.74
N ALA A 72 -14.60 -5.89 11.30
CA ALA A 72 -14.76 -6.22 9.88
C ALA A 72 -15.40 -5.06 9.09
N ALA A 73 -16.48 -4.47 9.61
CA ALA A 73 -17.17 -3.35 8.97
C ALA A 73 -16.27 -2.10 8.87
N VAL A 74 -15.62 -1.71 9.97
CA VAL A 74 -14.68 -0.58 10.01
C VAL A 74 -13.50 -0.82 9.08
N GLY A 75 -12.94 -2.03 9.09
CA GLY A 75 -11.85 -2.43 8.20
C GLY A 75 -12.22 -2.33 6.72
N LEU A 76 -13.39 -2.84 6.32
CA LEU A 76 -13.85 -2.77 4.93
C LEU A 76 -14.21 -1.34 4.49
N ALA A 77 -14.83 -0.55 5.37
CA ALA A 77 -15.07 0.87 5.11
C ALA A 77 -13.75 1.63 4.90
N SER A 78 -12.73 1.32 5.71
CA SER A 78 -11.37 1.87 5.57
C SER A 78 -10.75 1.53 4.21
N VAL A 79 -10.88 0.28 3.77
CA VAL A 79 -10.42 -0.17 2.43
C VAL A 79 -11.12 0.60 1.32
N ALA A 80 -12.43 0.82 1.43
CA ALA A 80 -13.21 1.55 0.44
C ALA A 80 -12.75 3.01 0.33
N VAL A 81 -12.57 3.69 1.45
CA VAL A 81 -12.04 5.07 1.50
C VAL A 81 -10.64 5.13 0.90
N ALA A 82 -9.73 4.26 1.34
CA ALA A 82 -8.35 4.23 0.83
C ALA A 82 -8.29 3.96 -0.68
N SER A 83 -9.10 3.03 -1.19
CA SER A 83 -9.18 2.70 -2.61
C SER A 83 -9.70 3.88 -3.44
N ALA A 84 -10.74 4.56 -2.97
CA ALA A 84 -11.29 5.73 -3.63
C ALA A 84 -10.25 6.87 -3.68
N THR A 85 -9.61 7.18 -2.54
CA THR A 85 -8.58 8.23 -2.46
C THR A 85 -7.37 7.88 -3.33
N ALA A 86 -6.88 6.63 -3.30
CA ALA A 86 -5.76 6.19 -4.12
C ALA A 86 -6.07 6.29 -5.62
N ASN A 87 -7.29 5.96 -6.04
CA ASN A 87 -7.71 6.10 -7.44
C ASN A 87 -7.81 7.57 -7.88
N LEU A 88 -8.34 8.44 -7.02
CA LEU A 88 -8.43 9.89 -7.30
C LEU A 88 -7.04 10.53 -7.38
N LEU A 89 -6.15 10.23 -6.43
CA LEU A 89 -4.77 10.68 -6.46
C LEU A 89 -4.00 10.08 -7.62
N GLY A 90 -4.23 8.81 -7.96
CA GLY A 90 -3.62 8.17 -9.11
C GLY A 90 -3.98 8.85 -10.42
N LYS A 91 -5.23 9.32 -10.57
CA LYS A 91 -5.66 10.10 -11.75
C LYS A 91 -5.02 11.49 -11.81
N SER A 92 -4.81 12.16 -10.68
CA SER A 92 -4.24 13.51 -10.64
C SER A 92 -2.70 13.53 -10.65
N LEU A 93 -2.07 12.49 -10.11
CA LEU A 93 -0.61 12.32 -9.97
C LEU A 93 -0.02 11.32 -10.98
N ALA A 94 -0.79 10.92 -12.00
CA ALA A 94 -0.51 9.87 -12.99
C ALA A 94 0.82 9.98 -13.78
N ARG A 95 1.64 11.01 -13.54
CA ARG A 95 2.87 11.26 -14.30
C ARG A 95 4.05 10.38 -13.88
N ARG A 96 3.96 9.62 -12.78
CA ARG A 96 5.04 8.72 -12.36
C ARG A 96 4.99 7.43 -13.20
N LYS A 97 6.00 7.19 -14.05
CA LYS A 97 6.16 5.91 -14.75
C LYS A 97 6.45 4.78 -13.76
N ARG A 98 5.88 3.59 -13.98
CA ARG A 98 6.19 2.37 -13.18
C ARG A 98 7.67 1.97 -13.36
N PRO A 99 8.23 1.16 -12.44
CA PRO A 99 9.54 0.57 -12.62
C PRO A 99 9.63 -0.25 -13.91
N ASP A 100 10.72 -0.06 -14.63
CA ASP A 100 11.07 -0.92 -15.76
C ASP A 100 11.71 -2.21 -15.21
N ARG A 101 11.01 -3.34 -15.40
CA ARG A 101 11.46 -4.66 -14.94
C ARG A 101 12.61 -5.19 -15.78
N GLU A 102 12.63 -4.86 -17.07
CA GLU A 102 13.65 -5.35 -18.00
C GLU A 102 14.94 -4.59 -17.77
N ALA A 103 14.88 -3.26 -17.70
CA ALA A 103 16.04 -2.44 -17.35
C ALA A 103 16.57 -2.76 -15.94
N GLY A 104 15.67 -3.04 -14.99
CA GLY A 104 16.00 -3.45 -13.63
C GLY A 104 16.49 -4.90 -13.49
N LYS A 105 16.48 -5.70 -14.57
CA LYS A 105 16.85 -7.13 -14.58
C LYS A 105 16.09 -7.96 -13.54
N VAL A 106 14.81 -7.64 -13.30
CA VAL A 106 13.97 -8.40 -12.39
C VAL A 106 13.80 -9.83 -12.93
N PRO A 107 14.05 -10.89 -12.13
CA PRO A 107 13.86 -12.26 -12.57
C PRO A 107 12.42 -12.53 -13.04
N GLN A 108 12.26 -13.20 -14.19
CA GLN A 108 10.93 -13.51 -14.76
C GLN A 108 10.03 -14.31 -13.80
N ALA A 109 10.62 -15.14 -12.94
CA ALA A 109 9.91 -15.89 -11.91
C ALA A 109 9.13 -14.99 -10.93
N ARG A 110 9.46 -13.69 -10.83
CA ARG A 110 8.77 -12.72 -9.97
C ARG A 110 7.63 -11.99 -10.67
N PHE A 111 7.41 -12.23 -11.96
CA PHE A 111 6.49 -11.40 -12.73
C PHE A 111 5.04 -11.65 -12.32
N VAL A 112 4.33 -10.55 -12.11
CA VAL A 112 2.85 -10.50 -12.02
C VAL A 112 2.32 -9.61 -13.14
N PRO A 113 1.07 -9.76 -13.57
CA PRO A 113 0.46 -8.88 -14.57
C PRO A 113 0.68 -7.42 -14.21
N MET A 114 1.21 -6.63 -15.16
CA MET A 114 1.48 -5.22 -14.93
C MET A 114 0.13 -4.49 -14.84
N PRO A 115 -0.17 -3.76 -13.75
CA PRO A 115 -1.45 -3.07 -13.65
C PRO A 115 -1.50 -1.88 -14.61
N GLU A 116 -2.61 -1.72 -15.30
CA GLU A 116 -2.86 -0.64 -16.28
C GLU A 116 -3.14 0.73 -15.62
N SER A 117 -3.45 0.73 -14.32
CA SER A 117 -3.70 1.95 -13.54
C SER A 117 -2.41 2.62 -13.06
N ALA A 118 -2.53 3.88 -12.62
CA ALA A 118 -1.41 4.69 -12.14
C ALA A 118 -0.51 3.97 -11.10
N SER A 119 0.78 4.29 -11.15
CA SER A 119 1.81 3.69 -10.28
C SER A 119 1.77 4.24 -8.85
N PHE A 120 1.38 5.50 -8.68
CA PHE A 120 1.46 6.22 -7.41
C PHE A 120 0.08 6.72 -6.98
N PRO A 121 -0.31 6.56 -5.69
CA PRO A 121 0.31 5.67 -4.70
C PRO A 121 -0.03 4.19 -4.95
N SER A 122 0.64 3.26 -4.26
CA SER A 122 0.32 1.84 -4.35
C SER A 122 -1.05 1.51 -3.75
N GLY A 123 -2.06 1.27 -4.59
CA GLY A 123 -3.42 0.96 -4.14
C GLY A 123 -3.53 -0.32 -3.30
N HIS A 124 -2.75 -1.36 -3.63
CA HIS A 124 -2.72 -2.60 -2.85
C HIS A 124 -2.19 -2.38 -1.43
N THR A 125 -1.11 -1.60 -1.33
CA THR A 125 -0.52 -1.23 -0.04
C THR A 125 -1.48 -0.35 0.76
N ALA A 126 -2.10 0.64 0.11
CA ALA A 126 -3.09 1.51 0.74
C ALA A 126 -4.26 0.72 1.33
N SER A 127 -4.85 -0.19 0.56
CA SER A 127 -5.94 -1.05 1.05
C SER A 127 -5.51 -1.95 2.21
N ALA A 128 -4.31 -2.52 2.16
CA ALA A 128 -3.83 -3.41 3.22
C ALA A 128 -3.60 -2.65 4.54
N PHE A 129 -2.95 -1.49 4.49
CA PHE A 129 -2.73 -0.64 5.67
C PHE A 129 -4.03 -0.02 6.20
N ALA A 130 -4.97 0.33 5.33
CA ALA A 130 -6.29 0.82 5.74
C ALA A 130 -7.09 -0.24 6.48
N PHE A 131 -7.09 -1.48 5.98
CA PHE A 131 -7.72 -2.60 6.67
C PHE A 131 -7.09 -2.84 8.04
N ALA A 132 -5.75 -2.88 8.10
CA ALA A 132 -5.02 -3.08 9.35
C ALA A 132 -5.33 -2.00 10.39
N ALA A 133 -5.27 -0.72 10.02
CA ALA A 133 -5.58 0.40 10.91
C ALA A 133 -7.05 0.39 11.36
N GLY A 134 -7.99 0.17 10.44
CA GLY A 134 -9.42 0.09 10.75
C GLY A 134 -9.75 -1.04 11.72
N VAL A 135 -9.25 -2.26 11.47
CA VAL A 135 -9.45 -3.41 12.38
C VAL A 135 -8.79 -3.17 13.74
N ALA A 136 -7.56 -2.64 13.76
CA ALA A 136 -6.80 -2.38 14.97
C ALA A 136 -7.50 -1.37 15.92
N SER A 137 -8.26 -0.41 15.38
CA SER A 137 -9.05 0.51 16.20
C SER A 137 -10.10 -0.19 17.08
N VAL A 138 -10.62 -1.34 16.62
CA VAL A 138 -11.62 -2.11 17.34
C VAL A 138 -10.99 -3.29 18.09
N LEU A 139 -9.96 -3.91 17.51
CA LEU A 139 -9.22 -5.04 18.04
C LEU A 139 -7.71 -4.70 18.11
N PRO A 140 -7.24 -4.02 19.17
CA PRO A 140 -5.85 -3.54 19.25
C PRO A 140 -4.80 -4.64 19.11
N TRP A 141 -5.10 -5.85 19.57
CA TRP A 141 -4.20 -7.01 19.45
C TRP A 141 -3.92 -7.40 17.98
N ALA A 142 -4.82 -7.05 17.06
CA ALA A 142 -4.67 -7.36 15.64
C ALA A 142 -3.71 -6.39 14.91
N ALA A 143 -3.30 -5.29 15.55
CA ALA A 143 -2.44 -4.27 14.94
C ALA A 143 -1.11 -4.84 14.43
N ALA A 144 -0.40 -5.59 15.27
CA ALA A 144 0.89 -6.19 14.92
C ALA A 144 0.78 -7.21 13.78
N PRO A 145 -0.07 -8.26 13.85
CA PRO A 145 -0.15 -9.26 12.77
C PRO A 145 -0.67 -8.68 11.45
N LEU A 146 -1.66 -7.77 11.50
CA LEU A 146 -2.18 -7.14 10.27
C LEU A 146 -1.19 -6.12 9.70
N GLY A 147 -0.45 -5.41 10.54
CA GLY A 147 0.64 -4.52 10.11
C GLY A 147 1.77 -5.28 9.41
N LEU A 148 2.16 -6.45 9.95
CA LEU A 148 3.14 -7.31 9.32
C LEU A 148 2.65 -7.85 7.96
N LEU A 149 1.39 -8.27 7.89
CA LEU A 149 0.77 -8.72 6.64
C LEU A 149 0.71 -7.58 5.60
N ALA A 150 0.29 -6.39 6.00
CA ALA A 150 0.23 -5.22 5.13
C ALA A 150 1.61 -4.80 4.62
N THR A 151 2.63 -4.86 5.49
CA THR A 151 4.03 -4.63 5.13
C THR A 151 4.53 -5.68 4.13
N SER A 152 4.18 -6.94 4.34
CA SER A 152 4.53 -8.05 3.43
C SER A 152 3.88 -7.88 2.05
N VAL A 153 2.62 -7.42 2.01
CA VAL A 153 1.93 -7.05 0.77
C VAL A 153 2.69 -5.91 0.09
N GLY A 154 3.03 -4.83 0.80
CA GLY A 154 3.81 -3.72 0.26
C GLY A 154 5.15 -4.17 -0.33
N TYR A 155 5.91 -4.97 0.42
CA TYR A 155 7.18 -5.52 -0.05
C TYR A 155 7.02 -6.38 -1.30
N SER A 156 5.98 -7.23 -1.36
CA SER A 156 5.71 -8.07 -2.54
C SER A 156 5.51 -7.24 -3.83
N ARG A 157 5.03 -6.00 -3.72
CA ARG A 157 4.87 -5.09 -4.88
C ARG A 157 6.20 -4.53 -5.39
N VAL A 158 7.15 -4.26 -4.50
CA VAL A 158 8.53 -3.92 -4.89
C VAL A 158 9.22 -5.14 -5.48
N HIS A 159 9.09 -6.28 -4.80
CA HIS A 159 9.72 -7.56 -5.19
C HIS A 159 9.34 -8.02 -6.60
N THR A 160 8.05 -7.92 -6.93
CA THR A 160 7.50 -8.29 -8.24
C THR A 160 7.68 -7.20 -9.30
N GLY A 161 8.34 -6.10 -8.93
CA GLY A 161 8.69 -5.01 -9.84
C GLY A 161 7.52 -4.25 -10.43
N VAL A 162 6.43 -4.09 -9.69
CA VAL A 162 5.27 -3.28 -10.14
C VAL A 162 5.25 -1.87 -9.55
N HIS A 163 5.98 -1.64 -8.47
CA HIS A 163 5.98 -0.39 -7.71
C HIS A 163 7.38 -0.08 -7.16
N TYR A 164 7.70 1.21 -7.07
CA TYR A 164 8.86 1.67 -6.32
C TYR A 164 8.58 1.65 -4.81
N PRO A 165 9.62 1.51 -3.95
CA PRO A 165 9.48 1.67 -2.49
C PRO A 165 8.72 2.93 -2.07
N GLY A 166 8.93 4.07 -2.73
CA GLY A 166 8.21 5.32 -2.48
C GLY A 166 6.70 5.22 -2.77
N ASP A 167 6.28 4.45 -3.77
CA ASP A 167 4.85 4.21 -4.05
C ASP A 167 4.20 3.41 -2.90
N VAL A 168 4.97 2.48 -2.31
CA VAL A 168 4.55 1.63 -1.20
C VAL A 168 4.45 2.45 0.09
N ILE A 169 5.45 3.29 0.40
CA ILE A 169 5.43 4.17 1.56
C ILE A 169 4.24 5.14 1.48
N ALA A 170 4.03 5.79 0.32
CA ALA A 170 2.89 6.68 0.12
C ALA A 170 1.55 5.94 0.25
N GLY A 171 1.47 4.71 -0.27
CA GLY A 171 0.31 3.84 -0.09
C GLY A 171 0.06 3.52 1.39
N ALA A 172 1.09 3.12 2.15
CA ALA A 172 0.98 2.79 3.56
C ALA A 172 0.50 3.98 4.41
N LEU A 173 1.04 5.18 4.15
CA LEU A 173 0.60 6.42 4.80
C LEU A 173 -0.87 6.72 4.50
N LEU A 174 -1.24 6.71 3.21
CA LEU A 174 -2.62 6.96 2.78
C LEU A 174 -3.59 5.96 3.43
N GLY A 175 -3.24 4.68 3.42
CA GLY A 175 -4.05 3.62 4.01
C GLY A 175 -4.25 3.82 5.51
N THR A 176 -3.17 4.06 6.24
CA THR A 176 -3.20 4.29 7.69
C THR A 176 -4.06 5.51 8.07
N VAL A 177 -3.93 6.61 7.32
CA VAL A 177 -4.75 7.81 7.51
C VAL A 177 -6.22 7.51 7.23
N ALA A 178 -6.53 6.84 6.11
CA ALA A 178 -7.90 6.46 5.77
C ALA A 178 -8.54 5.59 6.87
N GLY A 179 -7.80 4.59 7.39
CA GLY A 179 -8.29 3.75 8.48
C GLY A 179 -8.51 4.52 9.78
N SER A 180 -7.62 5.45 10.10
CA SER A 180 -7.76 6.31 11.30
C SER A 180 -8.96 7.26 11.20
N VAL A 181 -9.22 7.83 10.01
CA VAL A 181 -10.38 8.68 9.76
C VAL A 181 -11.69 7.88 9.91
N VAL A 182 -11.76 6.70 9.30
CA VAL A 182 -12.96 5.85 9.41
C VAL A 182 -13.19 5.41 10.85
N ALA A 183 -12.14 5.00 11.56
CA ALA A 183 -12.22 4.67 12.98
C ALA A 183 -12.72 5.86 13.81
N GLY A 184 -12.22 7.07 13.55
CA GLY A 184 -12.69 8.30 14.20
C GLY A 184 -14.18 8.56 13.92
N VAL A 185 -14.65 8.42 12.68
CA VAL A 185 -16.07 8.61 12.35
C VAL A 185 -16.96 7.57 13.04
N ASP A 186 -16.55 6.31 13.02
CA ASP A 186 -17.23 5.22 13.73
C ASP A 186 -17.22 5.47 15.25
N GLU A 187 -16.17 6.13 15.77
CA GLU A 187 -16.07 6.60 17.16
C GLU A 187 -16.91 7.82 17.53
N TRP A 188 -17.49 8.51 16.56
CA TRP A 188 -18.36 9.66 16.82
C TRP A 188 -19.83 9.36 16.54
N TRP A 189 -20.13 8.22 15.90
CA TRP A 189 -21.50 7.88 15.55
C TRP A 189 -22.35 7.60 16.80
N PRO A 190 -23.46 8.35 17.03
CA PRO A 190 -24.24 8.32 18.27
C PRO A 190 -25.16 7.09 18.42
N GLY A 191 -25.13 6.15 17.47
CA GLY A 191 -25.95 4.93 17.50
C GLY A 191 -25.22 3.68 17.99
N ARG A 192 -24.20 3.82 18.85
CA ARG A 192 -23.41 2.70 19.39
C ARG A 192 -23.81 2.32 20.81
#